data_AF-A0A4R3QTA6-F1
#
_entry.id   AF-A0A4R3QTA6-F1
#
_cell.length_a   1.000
_cell.length_b   1.000
_cell.length_c   1.000
_cell.angle_alpha   90.00
_cell.angle_beta   90.00
_cell.angle_gamma   90.00
#
_symmetry.space_group_name_H-M   'P 1'
#
loop_
_entity.id
_entity.type
_entity.pdbx_description
1 polymer ?
#
loop_
_entity_poly.entity_id
_entity_poly.type
_entity_poly.pdbx_seq_one_letter_code
_entity_poly.pdbx_strand_id
1 'polypeptide(L)' 'MMNATPRFDVICDPMNQWIVWDHVTEAPASFGGRILDGLDEKEASRLAQVMNDLHAGHRPLADRTGKRSLR' A
#
# COMPACT_ATOMS: atom_id res chain seq x y z
N MET A 1 -16.34 -9.17 6.34
CA MET A 1 -15.21 -8.91 5.43
C MET A 1 -14.35 -7.82 6.04
N MET A 2 -13.12 -8.11 6.43
CA MET A 2 -12.14 -7.06 6.75
C MET A 2 -11.71 -6.46 5.41
N ASN A 3 -12.37 -5.37 5.03
CA ASN A 3 -12.01 -4.57 3.86
C ASN A 3 -10.67 -3.89 4.20
N ALA A 4 -9.57 -4.60 3.99
CA ALA A 4 -8.24 -4.04 4.17
C ALA A 4 -8.04 -3.02 3.06
N THR A 5 -8.36 -1.76 3.36
CA THR A 5 -8.05 -0.65 2.46
C THR A 5 -6.55 -0.63 2.22
N PRO A 6 -6.09 -0.67 0.96
CA PRO A 6 -4.67 -0.61 0.64
C PRO A 6 -4.05 0.66 1.23
N ARG A 7 -2.85 0.55 1.78
CA ARG A 7 -2.13 1.68 2.37
C ARG A 7 -1.65 2.64 1.27
N PHE A 8 -1.25 2.07 0.14
CA PHE A 8 -0.77 2.81 -1.00
C PHE A 8 -1.83 2.84 -2.07
N ASP A 9 -2.13 4.03 -2.56
CA ASP A 9 -3.05 4.25 -3.68
C ASP A 9 -2.34 5.01 -4.79
N VAL A 10 -2.99 5.16 -5.94
CA VAL A 10 -2.44 5.83 -7.11
C VAL A 10 -3.29 7.04 -7.43
N ILE A 11 -2.66 8.21 -7.53
CA ILE A 11 -3.33 9.46 -7.87
C ILE A 11 -2.67 10.08 -9.09
N CYS A 12 -3.50 10.65 -9.96
CA CYS A 12 -3.07 11.40 -11.12
C CYS A 12 -2.98 12.89 -10.75
N ASP A 13 -1.80 13.46 -10.89
CA ASP A 13 -1.52 14.87 -10.71
C ASP A 13 -2.03 15.70 -11.92
N PRO A 14 -2.36 16.99 -11.76
CA PRO A 14 -2.75 17.87 -12.86
C PRO A 14 -1.76 17.95 -14.03
N MET A 15 -0.49 17.60 -13.84
CA MET A 15 0.49 17.45 -14.92
C MET A 15 0.33 16.16 -15.74
N ASN A 16 -0.74 15.39 -15.50
CA ASN A 16 -1.01 14.10 -16.15
C ASN A 16 0.07 13.05 -15.84
N GLN A 17 0.62 13.14 -14.63
CA GLN A 17 1.62 12.23 -14.08
C GLN A 17 1.03 11.45 -12.92
N TRP A 18 1.50 10.23 -12.69
CA TRP A 18 1.00 9.39 -11.62
C TRP A 18 1.93 9.38 -10.42
N ILE A 19 1.33 9.40 -9.24
CA ILE A 19 2.00 9.42 -7.95
C ILE A 19 1.46 8.26 -7.13
N VAL A 20 2.36 7.52 -6.49
CA VAL A 20 1.96 6.56 -5.45
C VAL A 20 1.78 7.33 -4.15
N TRP A 21 0.56 7.33 -3.62
CA TRP A 21 0.20 8.04 -2.40
C TRP A 21 0.18 7.10 -1.20
N ASP A 22 0.83 7.50 -0.11
CA ASP A 22 0.75 6.78 1.16
C ASP A 22 -0.28 7.46 2.07
N HIS A 23 -1.38 6.78 2.34
CA HIS A 23 -2.44 7.27 3.21
C HIS A 23 -2.02 7.41 4.67
N VAL A 24 -0.93 6.76 5.10
CA VAL A 24 -0.45 6.84 6.49
C VAL A 24 0.39 8.09 6.72
N THR A 25 1.22 8.47 5.75
CA THR A 25 2.04 9.67 5.84
C THR A 25 1.39 10.89 5.19
N GLU A 26 0.24 10.70 4.54
CA GLU A 26 -0.49 11.72 3.77
C GLU A 26 0.44 12.46 2.81
N ALA A 27 1.30 11.69 2.14
CA ALA A 27 2.37 12.21 1.29
C ALA A 27 2.71 11.23 0.15
N PRO A 28 3.41 11.70 -0.90
CA PRO A 28 3.96 10.82 -1.93
C PRO A 28 4.85 9.75 -1.30
N ALA A 29 4.60 8.50 -1.67
CA ALA A 29 5.34 7.36 -1.16
C ALA A 29 6.81 7.45 -1.57
N SER A 30 7.71 7.14 -0.64
CA SER A 30 9.15 7.07 -0.90
C SER A 30 9.62 5.62 -0.91
N PHE A 31 10.35 5.21 -1.94
CA PHE A 31 10.98 3.89 -2.00
C PHE A 31 12.49 4.04 -2.21
N GLY A 32 13.28 3.47 -1.30
CA GLY A 32 14.74 3.55 -1.38
C GLY A 32 15.29 4.98 -1.38
N GLY A 33 14.61 5.92 -0.72
CA GLY A 33 14.99 7.34 -0.70
C GLY A 33 14.61 8.14 -1.94
N ARG A 34 13.90 7.54 -2.91
CA ARG A 34 13.32 8.24 -4.06
C ARG A 34 11.81 8.39 -3.87
N ILE A 35 11.27 9.56 -4.19
CA ILE A 35 9.83 9.78 -4.22
C ILE A 35 9.26 9.11 -5.48
N LEU A 36 8.10 8.47 -5.33
CA LEU A 36 7.38 7.79 -6.39
C LEU A 36 6.36 8.74 -7.04
N ASP A 37 6.86 9.84 -7.59
CA ASP A 37 6.12 10.84 -8.35
C ASP A 37 6.59 10.89 -9.82
N GLY A 38 5.79 11.49 -10.69
CA GLY A 38 6.16 11.65 -12.09
C GLY A 38 6.10 10.36 -12.93
N LEU A 39 5.39 9.34 -12.45
CA LEU A 39 5.37 8.00 -13.04
C LEU A 39 4.28 7.88 -14.12
N ASP A 40 4.41 6.87 -14.98
CA ASP A 40 3.31 6.43 -15.83
C ASP A 40 2.25 5.65 -15.01
N GLU A 41 1.00 5.61 -15.48
CA GLU A 41 -0.11 4.90 -14.82
C GLU A 41 0.24 3.45 -14.47
N LYS A 42 0.86 2.76 -15.43
CA LYS A 42 1.25 1.36 -15.28
C LYS A 42 2.35 1.18 -14.25
N GLU A 43 3.31 2.10 -14.20
CA GLU A 43 4.41 2.05 -13.23
C GLU A 43 3.90 2.34 -11.83
N ALA A 44 3.11 3.39 -11.66
CA ALA A 44 2.54 3.77 -10.38
C ALA A 44 1.60 2.69 -9.83
N SER A 45 0.74 2.10 -10.66
CA SER A 45 -0.10 0.97 -10.28
C SER A 45 0.71 -0.25 -9.84
N ARG A 46 1.76 -0.60 -10.59
CA ARG A 46 2.64 -1.72 -10.25
C ARG A 46 3.38 -1.49 -8.94
N LEU A 47 3.89 -0.27 -8.72
CA LEU A 47 4.59 0.10 -7.50
C LEU A 47 3.66 0.10 -6.29
N ALA A 48 2.47 0.70 -6.40
CA ALA A 48 1.46 0.67 -5.35
C ALA A 48 1.10 -0.77 -4.97
N GLN A 49 0.92 -1.66 -5.97
CA GLN A 49 0.66 -3.08 -5.71
C GLN A 49 1.81 -3.76 -4.99
N VAL A 50 3.06 -3.59 -5.42
CA VAL A 50 4.24 -4.18 -4.76
C VAL A 50 4.38 -3.68 -3.32
N MET A 51 4.14 -2.39 -3.07
CA MET A 51 4.20 -1.82 -1.72
C MET A 51 3.08 -2.35 -0.82
N ASN A 52 1.86 -2.46 -1.37
CA ASN A 52 0.74 -3.07 -0.67
C ASN A 52 1.00 -4.55 -0.36
N ASP A 53 1.56 -5.32 -1.29
CA ASP A 53 1.90 -6.73 -1.11
C ASP A 53 3.01 -6.91 -0.07
N LEU A 54 4.04 -6.06 -0.09
CA LEU A 54 5.10 -6.04 0.93
C LEU A 54 4.51 -5.77 2.31
N HIS A 55 3.58 -4.82 2.42
CA HIS A 55 2.88 -4.54 3.67
C HIS A 55 1.92 -5.66 4.09
N ALA A 56 1.24 -6.31 3.14
CA ALA A 56 0.34 -7.43 3.41
C ALA A 56 1.11 -8.67 3.90
N GLY A 57 2.31 -8.93 3.33
CA GLY A 57 3.22 -9.99 3.78
C GLY A 57 3.82 -9.74 5.16
N HIS A 58 3.89 -8.48 5.60
CA HIS A 58 4.28 -8.09 6.95
C HIS A 58 3.12 -8.03 7.95
N ARG A 59 1.88 -8.36 7.56
CA ARG A 59 0.82 -8.55 8.54
C ARG A 59 1.22 -9.74 9.41
N PRO A 60 1.52 -9.53 10.71
CA PRO A 60 1.82 -10.66 11.56
C PRO A 60 0.60 -11.57 11.51
N LEU A 61 0.86 -12.86 11.56
CA LEU A 61 -0.10 -13.93 11.81
C LEU A 61 -0.76 -13.75 13.21
N ALA A 62 -1.22 -12.55 13.55
CA ALA A 62 -1.82 -12.17 14.82
C ALA A 62 -3.34 -12.42 14.83
N ASP A 63 -3.83 -13.28 13.94
CA ASP A 63 -5.22 -13.77 13.95
C ASP A 63 -5.30 -15.31 14.12
N ARG A 64 -4.20 -15.96 14.54
CA ARG A 64 -4.21 -17.38 14.91
C ARG A 64 -4.04 -17.60 16.41
N THR A 65 -4.71 -16.85 17.27
CA THR A 65 -4.90 -17.26 18.68
C THR A 65 -6.18 -16.67 19.28
N GLY A 66 -7.14 -17.55 19.58
CA GLY A 66 -8.36 -17.28 20.35
C GLY A 66 -9.59 -17.79 19.62
N LYS A 67 -10.14 -18.98 19.88
CA LYS A 67 -10.27 -19.68 21.16
C LYS A 67 -10.33 -21.21 20.94
N ARG A 68 -9.43 -21.94 21.59
CA ARG A 68 -9.72 -23.29 22.10
C ARG A 68 -10.61 -23.11 23.34
N SER A 69 -11.86 -23.53 23.24
CA SER A 69 -12.66 -24.03 24.37
C SER A 69 -13.39 -25.24 23.79
N LEU A 70 -12.98 -26.50 23.98
CA LEU A 70 -12.94 -27.26 25.24
C LEU A 70 -14.17 -27.01 26.12
N ARG A 71 -15.33 -27.53 25.69
CA ARG A 71 -16.01 -28.65 26.33
C ARG A 71 -17.28 -29.01 25.57
#